data_AF-A0A0H5SIT7-F1
#
_entry.id   AF-A0A0H5SIT7-F1
#
_cell.length_a   1.000
_cell.length_b   1.000
_cell.length_c   1.000
_cell.angle_alpha   90.00
_cell.angle_beta   90.00
_cell.angle_gamma   90.00
#
_symmetry.space_group_name_H-M   'P 1'
#
loop_
_entity.id
_entity.type
_entity.pdbx_description
1 polymer ?
#
loop_
_entity_poly.entity_id
_entity_poly.type
_entity_poly.pdbx_seq_one_letter_code
_entity_poly.pdbx_strand_id
1 'polypeptide(L)'
;MGKRMKVDFNSIIRDKKVPILTLDSRWHELFPDEKKTARIKELEQKVNQLLKTQGKLINDIEDMKKLKKTFLDDIIVNMDTKEDISKSKEKRMDKNKRYIDKLNDKIKEASEQLREIPDKIKEANEELLLESLKVCYNNIYENRKELERITDWIAKTREELKRNILLKQDLETLTKQIYSHMHDILGAEIIDIFDKMQEKL
;
A
#
# COMPACT_ATOMS: atom_id res chain seq x y z
N MET A 1 -3.14 1.39 33.42
CA MET A 1 -1.93 1.86 32.72
C MET A 1 -1.25 0.64 32.08
N GLY A 2 -1.53 0.37 30.80
CA GLY A 2 -0.89 -0.73 30.08
C GLY A 2 0.52 -0.32 29.67
N LYS A 3 1.53 -1.01 30.19
CA LYS A 3 2.94 -0.83 29.79
C LYS A 3 3.02 -1.18 28.29
N ARG A 4 2.99 -0.19 27.41
CA ARG A 4 3.25 -0.39 25.97
C ARG A 4 4.68 -0.93 25.87
N MET A 5 4.81 -2.24 25.69
CA MET A 5 6.06 -2.86 25.29
C MET A 5 6.43 -2.18 23.97
N LYS A 6 7.48 -1.35 23.96
CA LYS A 6 8.08 -0.82 22.74
C LYS A 6 8.66 -2.02 22.01
N VAL A 7 7.83 -2.72 21.26
CA VAL A 7 8.27 -3.77 20.36
C VAL A 7 9.18 -3.09 19.36
N ASP A 8 10.47 -3.43 19.40
CA ASP A 8 11.42 -2.92 18.43
C ASP A 8 11.20 -3.67 17.11
N PHE A 9 10.29 -3.14 16.30
CA PHE A 9 9.95 -3.70 14.99
C PHE A 9 11.18 -3.85 14.09
N ASN A 10 12.20 -2.99 14.22
CA ASN A 10 13.42 -3.12 13.45
C ASN A 10 14.14 -4.43 13.77
N SER A 11 14.23 -4.79 15.06
CA SER A 11 14.87 -6.05 15.48
C SER A 11 14.16 -7.31 14.98
N ILE A 12 12.83 -7.24 14.78
CA ILE A 12 12.01 -8.40 14.34
C ILE A 12 12.05 -8.57 12.82
N ILE A 13 12.21 -7.48 12.08
CA ILE A 13 12.15 -7.46 10.61
C ILE A 13 13.51 -7.78 9.99
N ARG A 14 14.61 -7.32 10.60
CA ARG A 14 15.96 -7.34 10.02
C ARG A 14 16.48 -8.73 9.62
N ASP A 15 16.01 -9.78 10.31
CA ASP A 15 16.39 -11.18 10.07
C ASP A 15 15.37 -11.97 9.23
N LYS A 16 14.26 -11.35 8.81
CA LYS A 16 13.27 -12.00 7.96
C LYS A 16 13.54 -11.76 6.49
N LYS A 17 13.44 -12.81 5.68
CA LYS A 17 13.37 -12.68 4.22
C LYS A 17 12.01 -12.11 3.84
N VAL A 18 11.95 -10.79 3.71
CA VAL A 18 10.75 -10.07 3.26
C VAL A 18 10.81 -9.93 1.74
N PRO A 19 9.72 -10.21 1.00
CA PRO A 19 9.66 -9.87 -0.42
C PRO A 19 9.80 -8.35 -0.63
N ILE A 20 10.21 -7.95 -1.83
CA ILE A 20 10.26 -6.54 -2.20
C ILE A 20 8.82 -6.05 -2.34
N LEU A 21 8.38 -5.19 -1.43
CA LEU A 21 6.98 -4.85 -1.26
C LEU A 21 6.37 -4.20 -2.50
N THR A 22 7.13 -3.35 -3.19
CA THR A 22 6.65 -2.67 -4.40
C THR A 22 6.43 -3.62 -5.58
N LEU A 23 6.95 -4.85 -5.50
CA LEU A 23 6.73 -5.91 -6.49
C LEU A 23 5.64 -6.92 -6.05
N ASP A 24 5.10 -6.79 -4.84
CA ASP A 24 4.09 -7.70 -4.28
C ASP A 24 2.68 -7.12 -4.46
N SER A 25 1.83 -7.82 -5.21
CA SER A 25 0.45 -7.37 -5.47
C SER A 25 -0.38 -7.21 -4.20
N ARG A 26 -0.13 -8.03 -3.18
CA ARG A 26 -0.86 -7.99 -1.90
C ARG A 26 -0.54 -6.71 -1.13
N TRP A 27 0.68 -6.19 -1.27
CA TRP A 27 1.03 -4.90 -0.67
C TRP A 27 0.26 -3.76 -1.33
N HIS A 28 0.11 -3.78 -2.66
CA HIS A 28 -0.70 -2.80 -3.38
C HIS A 28 -2.20 -2.89 -3.05
N GLU A 29 -2.72 -4.09 -2.79
CA GLU A 29 -4.10 -4.27 -2.28
C GLU A 29 -4.31 -3.66 -0.89
N LEU A 30 -3.30 -3.76 -0.01
CA LEU A 30 -3.34 -3.13 1.31
C LEU A 30 -3.20 -1.61 1.23
N PHE A 31 -2.44 -1.12 0.24
CA PHE A 31 -2.12 0.29 0.05
C PHE A 31 -2.47 0.75 -1.38
N PRO A 32 -3.76 0.86 -1.73
CA PRO A 32 -4.15 1.57 -2.94
C PRO A 32 -3.79 3.07 -2.82
N ASP A 33 -3.69 3.77 -3.95
CA ASP A 33 -3.13 5.13 -4.01
C ASP A 33 -3.86 6.16 -3.12
N GLU A 34 -5.15 5.97 -2.88
CA GLU A 34 -5.96 6.80 -1.99
C GLU A 34 -5.64 6.58 -0.51
N LYS A 35 -5.16 5.39 -0.13
CA LYS A 35 -4.88 4.99 1.26
C LYS A 35 -3.41 5.15 1.65
N LYS A 36 -2.52 5.36 0.68
CA LYS A 36 -1.09 5.59 0.94
C LYS A 36 -0.88 6.93 1.65
N THR A 37 -0.22 6.88 2.81
CA THR A 37 0.28 8.10 3.47
C THR A 37 1.40 8.73 2.64
N ALA A 38 1.69 10.02 2.85
CA ALA A 38 2.79 10.70 2.17
C ALA A 38 4.13 9.97 2.40
N ARG A 39 4.36 9.46 3.61
CA ARG A 39 5.57 8.70 3.95
C ARG A 39 5.66 7.38 3.20
N ILE A 40 4.54 6.66 3.05
CA ILE A 40 4.51 5.42 2.26
C ILE A 40 4.82 5.70 0.79
N LYS A 41 4.25 6.76 0.20
CA LYS A 41 4.54 7.16 -1.19
C LYS A 41 6.02 7.50 -1.39
N GLU A 42 6.62 8.23 -0.46
CA GLU A 42 8.05 8.56 -0.48
C GLU A 42 8.94 7.30 -0.44
N LEU A 43 8.66 6.38 0.48
CA LEU A 43 9.42 5.14 0.65
C LEU A 43 9.23 4.17 -0.54
N GLU A 44 8.00 4.06 -1.06
CA GLU A 44 7.71 3.33 -2.29
C GLU A 44 8.53 3.86 -3.48
N GLN A 45 8.57 5.19 -3.66
CA GLN A 45 9.39 5.82 -4.69
C GLN A 45 10.88 5.53 -4.49
N LYS A 46 11.37 5.61 -3.24
CA LYS A 46 12.77 5.30 -2.90
C LYS A 46 13.13 3.86 -3.31
N VAL A 47 12.30 2.88 -2.96
CA VAL A 47 12.51 1.47 -3.34
C VAL A 47 12.51 1.31 -4.86
N ASN A 48 11.53 1.89 -5.54
CA ASN A 48 11.41 1.79 -7.01
C ASN A 48 12.57 2.48 -7.75
N GLN A 49 13.06 3.62 -7.25
CA GLN A 49 14.24 4.28 -7.80
C GLN A 49 15.50 3.43 -7.64
N LEU A 50 15.69 2.79 -6.49
CA LEU A 50 16.83 1.90 -6.27
C LEU A 50 16.79 0.68 -7.19
N LEU A 51 15.62 0.04 -7.36
CA LEU A 51 15.43 -1.06 -8.31
C LEU A 51 15.72 -0.63 -9.75
N LYS A 52 15.22 0.55 -10.16
CA LYS A 52 15.50 1.11 -11.48
C LYS A 52 16.99 1.37 -11.68
N THR A 53 17.67 1.86 -10.65
CA THR A 53 19.11 2.13 -10.67
C THR A 53 19.90 0.82 -10.78
N GLN A 54 19.50 -0.22 -10.04
CA GLN A 54 20.08 -1.56 -10.13
C GLN A 54 20.02 -2.09 -11.57
N GLY A 55 18.84 -2.08 -12.18
CA GLY A 55 18.65 -2.55 -13.55
C GLY A 55 19.46 -1.74 -14.56
N LYS A 56 19.51 -0.41 -14.38
CA LYS A 56 20.32 0.46 -15.24
C LYS A 56 21.82 0.15 -15.13
N LEU A 57 22.37 0.02 -13.92
CA LEU A 57 23.79 -0.30 -13.72
C LEU A 57 24.17 -1.65 -14.34
N ILE A 58 23.31 -2.66 -14.23
CA ILE A 58 23.54 -3.97 -14.86
C ILE A 58 23.69 -3.82 -16.38
N ASN A 59 22.74 -3.13 -17.01
CA ASN A 59 22.75 -2.90 -18.46
C ASN A 59 23.96 -2.04 -18.87
N ASP A 60 24.22 -0.94 -18.17
CA ASP A 60 25.33 -0.03 -18.46
C ASP A 60 26.69 -0.78 -18.35
N ILE A 61 26.87 -1.65 -17.35
CA ILE A 61 28.07 -2.48 -17.20
C ILE A 61 28.20 -3.46 -18.38
N GLU A 62 27.11 -4.10 -18.79
CA GLU A 62 27.12 -5.04 -19.91
C GLU A 62 27.48 -4.34 -21.23
N ASP A 63 26.89 -3.18 -21.49
CA ASP A 63 27.14 -2.38 -22.69
C ASP A 63 28.58 -1.84 -22.72
N MET A 64 29.09 -1.36 -21.58
CA MET A 64 30.50 -0.95 -21.45
C MET A 64 31.45 -2.12 -21.68
N LYS A 65 31.13 -3.34 -21.21
CA LYS A 65 31.94 -4.54 -21.48
C LYS A 65 31.93 -4.91 -22.97
N LYS A 66 30.78 -4.83 -23.64
CA LYS A 66 30.68 -5.07 -25.09
C LYS A 66 31.50 -4.04 -25.87
N LEU A 67 31.37 -2.76 -25.55
CA LEU A 67 32.12 -1.69 -26.21
C LEU A 67 33.63 -1.81 -25.98
N LYS A 68 34.06 -2.17 -24.76
CA LYS A 68 35.45 -2.46 -24.44
C LYS A 68 35.98 -3.60 -25.31
N LYS A 69 35.20 -4.67 -25.51
CA LYS A 69 35.57 -5.79 -26.37
C LYS A 69 35.76 -5.33 -27.82
N THR A 70 34.86 -4.51 -28.36
CA THR A 70 35.02 -3.94 -29.71
C THR A 70 36.33 -3.16 -29.88
N PHE A 71 36.72 -2.34 -28.89
CA PHE A 71 38.00 -1.64 -28.96
C PHE A 71 39.22 -2.56 -28.86
N LEU A 72 39.13 -3.65 -28.09
CA LEU A 72 40.19 -4.67 -28.02
C LEU A 72 40.33 -5.42 -29.33
N ASP A 73 39.22 -5.88 -29.91
CA ASP A 73 39.21 -6.57 -31.20
C ASP A 73 39.78 -5.68 -32.31
N ASP A 74 39.43 -4.38 -32.32
CA ASP A 74 40.02 -3.39 -33.23
C ASP A 74 41.55 -3.28 -33.06
N ILE A 75 42.08 -3.32 -31.82
CA ILE A 75 43.53 -3.28 -31.59
C ILE A 75 44.20 -4.53 -32.15
N ILE A 76 43.61 -5.71 -31.94
CA ILE A 76 44.16 -6.99 -32.41
C ILE A 76 44.20 -7.03 -33.94
N VAL A 77 43.10 -6.65 -34.61
CA VAL A 77 43.02 -6.60 -36.08
C VAL A 77 44.07 -5.63 -36.66
N ASN A 78 44.29 -4.49 -36.02
CA ASN A 78 45.30 -3.52 -36.47
C ASN A 78 46.75 -3.96 -36.17
N MET A 79 46.99 -4.91 -35.26
CA MET A 79 48.31 -5.52 -35.04
C MET A 79 48.66 -6.59 -36.07
N ASP A 80 47.69 -7.38 -36.56
CA ASP A 80 47.92 -8.49 -37.49
C ASP A 80 48.12 -8.08 -38.97
N THR A 81 47.88 -6.81 -39.31
CA THR A 81 48.05 -6.31 -40.68
C THR A 81 49.51 -5.93 -40.97
N LYS A 82 50.23 -6.79 -41.70
CA LYS A 82 51.66 -6.68 -42.10
C LYS A 82 52.05 -5.47 -42.98
N GLU A 83 51.15 -4.52 -43.21
CA GLU A 83 51.49 -3.27 -43.92
C GLU A 83 52.20 -2.30 -42.97
N ASP A 84 53.24 -1.62 -43.47
CA ASP A 84 54.01 -0.60 -42.76
C ASP A 84 53.15 0.19 -41.76
N ILE A 85 53.55 0.20 -40.49
CA ILE A 85 52.82 0.85 -39.40
C ILE A 85 52.71 2.34 -39.74
N SER A 86 51.59 2.74 -40.33
CA SER A 86 51.33 4.14 -40.62
C SER A 86 51.09 4.88 -39.31
N LYS A 87 51.57 6.13 -39.22
CA LYS A 87 51.33 7.01 -38.06
C LYS A 87 49.84 7.15 -37.70
N SER A 88 48.93 6.85 -38.62
CA SER A 88 47.48 6.85 -38.37
C SER A 88 47.01 5.59 -37.64
N LYS A 89 47.54 4.39 -37.95
CA LYS A 89 47.24 3.15 -37.21
C LYS A 89 47.68 3.26 -35.75
N GLU A 90 48.90 3.76 -35.51
CA GLU A 90 49.44 3.93 -34.16
C GLU A 90 48.60 4.90 -33.31
N LYS A 91 48.20 6.04 -33.89
CA LYS A 91 47.28 6.99 -33.23
C LYS A 91 45.91 6.40 -32.92
N ARG A 92 45.36 5.53 -33.79
CA ARG A 92 44.08 4.86 -33.55
C ARG A 92 44.20 3.85 -32.40
N MET A 93 45.28 3.08 -32.36
CA MET A 93 45.55 2.13 -31.27
C MET A 93 45.75 2.84 -29.93
N ASP A 94 46.49 3.95 -29.88
CA ASP A 94 46.65 4.74 -28.65
C ASP A 94 45.31 5.29 -28.15
N LYS A 95 44.46 5.81 -29.06
CA LYS A 95 43.10 6.23 -28.71
C LYS A 95 42.27 5.09 -28.15
N ASN A 96 42.28 3.91 -28.79
CA ASN A 96 41.52 2.75 -28.32
C ASN A 96 42.00 2.29 -26.93
N LYS A 97 43.32 2.29 -26.66
CA LYS A 97 43.86 2.01 -25.32
C LYS A 97 43.31 2.99 -24.27
N ARG A 98 43.37 4.30 -24.55
CA ARG A 98 42.80 5.33 -23.64
C ARG A 98 41.29 5.15 -23.42
N TYR A 99 40.53 4.74 -24.44
CA TYR A 99 39.11 4.45 -24.28
C TYR A 99 38.87 3.20 -23.43
N ILE A 100 39.65 2.15 -23.61
CA ILE A 100 39.60 0.94 -22.79
C ILE A 100 39.89 1.26 -21.33
N ASP A 101 40.90 2.08 -21.03
CA ASP A 101 41.23 2.48 -19.67
C ASP A 101 40.07 3.24 -19.02
N LYS A 102 39.50 4.23 -19.72
CA LYS A 102 38.31 4.94 -19.26
C LYS A 102 37.10 4.03 -19.02
N LEU A 103 36.91 3.03 -19.89
CA LEU A 103 35.83 2.05 -19.73
C LEU A 103 36.09 1.14 -18.52
N ASN A 104 37.33 0.74 -18.27
CA ASN A 104 37.69 -0.05 -17.08
C ASN A 104 37.35 0.70 -15.80
N ASP A 105 37.72 1.98 -15.73
CA ASP A 105 37.44 2.82 -14.56
C ASP A 105 35.93 2.96 -14.32
N LYS A 106 35.17 3.26 -15.38
CA LYS A 106 33.69 3.36 -15.29
C LYS A 106 33.02 2.03 -14.94
N ILE A 107 33.49 0.91 -15.51
CA ILE A 107 32.97 -0.41 -15.17
C ILE A 107 33.24 -0.71 -13.69
N LYS A 108 34.43 -0.36 -13.19
CA LYS A 108 34.80 -0.56 -11.78
C LYS A 108 33.88 0.25 -10.86
N GLU A 109 33.71 1.54 -11.14
CA GLU A 109 32.82 2.43 -10.36
C GLU A 109 31.37 1.92 -10.36
N ALA A 110 30.83 1.59 -11.54
CA ALA A 110 29.48 1.06 -11.67
C ALA A 110 29.30 -0.30 -10.95
N SER A 111 30.32 -1.16 -10.99
CA SER A 111 30.30 -2.45 -10.29
C SER A 111 30.33 -2.30 -8.77
N GLU A 112 31.08 -1.31 -8.27
CA GLU A 112 31.13 -0.98 -6.84
C GLU A 112 29.77 -0.43 -6.36
N GLN A 113 29.18 0.50 -7.11
CA GLN A 113 27.82 0.97 -6.84
C GLN A 113 26.78 -0.17 -6.88
N LEU A 114 26.87 -1.06 -7.88
CA LEU A 114 25.97 -2.21 -8.01
C LEU A 114 26.11 -3.19 -6.83
N ARG A 115 27.29 -3.29 -6.22
CA ARG A 115 27.53 -4.12 -5.03
C ARG A 115 26.79 -3.60 -3.79
N GLU A 116 26.69 -2.29 -3.63
CA GLU A 116 26.02 -1.65 -2.48
C GLU A 116 24.50 -1.55 -2.62
N ILE A 117 24.00 -1.49 -3.86
CA ILE A 117 22.57 -1.28 -4.13
C ILE A 117 21.66 -2.32 -3.47
N PRO A 118 21.96 -3.64 -3.45
CA PRO A 118 21.12 -4.63 -2.79
C PRO A 118 20.86 -4.31 -1.31
N ASP A 119 21.87 -3.85 -0.57
CA ASP A 119 21.72 -3.47 0.83
C ASP A 119 20.86 -2.21 0.98
N LYS A 120 21.06 -1.21 0.10
CA LYS A 120 20.21 0.00 0.05
C LYS A 120 18.75 -0.33 -0.25
N ILE A 121 18.50 -1.28 -1.17
CA ILE A 121 17.14 -1.77 -1.48
C ILE A 121 16.55 -2.45 -0.26
N LYS A 122 17.32 -3.32 0.40
CA LYS A 122 16.89 -4.04 1.61
C LYS A 122 16.47 -3.04 2.69
N GLU A 123 17.33 -2.08 3.01
CA GLU A 123 17.05 -1.04 4.03
C GLU A 123 15.81 -0.22 3.69
N ALA A 124 15.69 0.26 2.45
CA ALA A 124 14.52 1.03 2.02
C ALA A 124 13.23 0.20 2.06
N ASN A 125 13.30 -1.09 1.73
CA ASN A 125 12.17 -2.01 1.78
C ASN A 125 11.76 -2.33 3.22
N GLU A 126 12.71 -2.45 4.15
CA GLU A 126 12.45 -2.62 5.59
C GLU A 126 11.81 -1.37 6.19
N GLU A 127 12.28 -0.16 5.82
CA GLU A 127 11.64 1.10 6.21
C GLU A 127 10.19 1.17 5.71
N LEU A 128 9.96 0.80 4.45
CA LEU A 128 8.62 0.75 3.86
C LEU A 128 7.73 -0.27 4.58
N LEU A 129 8.25 -1.44 4.92
CA LEU A 129 7.51 -2.47 5.66
C LEU A 129 7.11 -1.96 7.04
N LEU A 130 8.04 -1.37 7.78
CA LEU A 130 7.79 -0.88 9.12
C LEU A 130 6.71 0.21 9.13
N GLU A 131 6.77 1.13 8.18
CA GLU A 131 5.74 2.17 8.06
C GLU A 131 4.39 1.59 7.64
N SER A 132 4.39 0.64 6.70
CA SER A 132 3.19 -0.10 6.29
C SER A 132 2.53 -0.79 7.50
N LEU A 133 3.31 -1.50 8.32
CA LEU A 133 2.81 -2.19 9.50
C LEU A 133 2.19 -1.23 10.52
N LYS A 134 2.80 -0.07 10.77
CA LYS A 134 2.22 0.94 11.67
C LYS A 134 0.84 1.36 11.21
N VAL A 135 0.68 1.67 9.93
CA VAL A 135 -0.61 2.10 9.37
C VAL A 135 -1.64 0.97 9.46
N CYS A 136 -1.27 -0.26 9.08
CA CYS A 136 -2.17 -1.41 9.16
C CYS A 136 -2.65 -1.67 10.60
N TYR A 137 -1.74 -1.70 11.58
CA TYR A 137 -2.11 -1.94 12.98
C TYR A 137 -2.95 -0.81 13.57
N ASN A 138 -2.68 0.44 13.20
CA ASN A 138 -3.51 1.57 13.62
C ASN A 138 -4.94 1.42 13.08
N ASN A 139 -5.09 1.08 11.80
CA ASN A 139 -6.41 0.87 11.18
C ASN A 139 -7.15 -0.31 11.82
N ILE A 140 -6.46 -1.42 12.09
CA ILE A 140 -7.05 -2.57 12.80
C ILE A 140 -7.55 -2.15 14.19
N TYR A 141 -6.78 -1.34 14.91
CA TYR A 141 -7.14 -0.87 16.24
C TYR A 141 -8.39 0.03 16.21
N GLU A 142 -8.41 1.04 15.33
CA GLU A 142 -9.57 1.94 15.18
C GLU A 142 -10.81 1.16 14.72
N ASN A 143 -10.67 0.22 13.78
CA ASN A 143 -11.78 -0.62 13.34
C ASN A 143 -12.36 -1.46 14.49
N ARG A 144 -11.53 -2.00 15.38
CA ARG A 144 -12.01 -2.77 16.55
C ARG A 144 -12.81 -1.89 17.50
N LYS A 145 -12.34 -0.67 17.75
CA LYS A 145 -13.01 0.29 18.62
C LYS A 145 -14.37 0.72 18.04
N GLU A 146 -14.42 1.00 16.75
CA GLU A 146 -15.68 1.33 16.08
C GLU A 146 -16.64 0.13 16.02
N LEU A 147 -16.12 -1.08 15.84
CA LEU A 147 -16.93 -2.30 15.88
C LEU A 147 -17.59 -2.48 17.25
N GLU A 148 -16.83 -2.28 18.34
CA GLU A 148 -17.36 -2.35 19.70
C GLU A 148 -18.44 -1.30 19.94
N ARG A 149 -18.18 -0.05 19.54
CA ARG A 149 -19.16 1.05 19.63
C ARG A 149 -20.45 0.75 18.87
N ILE A 150 -20.34 0.23 17.65
CA ILE A 150 -21.51 -0.13 16.82
C ILE A 150 -22.26 -1.31 17.42
N THR A 151 -21.54 -2.31 17.94
CA THR A 151 -22.15 -3.48 18.60
C THR A 151 -22.99 -3.07 19.80
N ASP A 152 -22.45 -2.21 20.67
CA ASP A 152 -23.17 -1.69 21.84
C ASP A 152 -24.38 -0.85 21.44
N TRP A 153 -24.24 -0.01 20.41
CA TRP A 153 -25.34 0.79 19.91
C TRP A 153 -26.46 -0.10 19.36
N ILE A 154 -26.14 -1.11 18.55
CA ILE A 154 -27.12 -2.09 18.02
C ILE A 154 -27.86 -2.78 19.16
N ALA A 155 -27.15 -3.21 20.21
CA ALA A 155 -27.76 -3.88 21.36
C ALA A 155 -28.77 -2.98 22.07
N LYS A 156 -28.39 -1.71 22.36
CA LYS A 156 -29.28 -0.73 23.01
C LYS A 156 -30.50 -0.42 22.17
N THR A 157 -30.32 -0.16 20.87
CA THR A 157 -31.44 0.15 19.97
C THR A 157 -32.39 -1.03 19.81
N ARG A 158 -31.91 -2.28 19.84
CA ARG A 158 -32.79 -3.47 19.84
C ARG A 158 -33.68 -3.52 21.08
N GLU A 159 -33.15 -3.22 22.26
CA GLU A 159 -33.96 -3.19 23.50
C GLU A 159 -34.98 -2.05 23.49
N GLU A 160 -34.60 -0.87 22.98
CA GLU A 160 -35.54 0.25 22.78
C GLU A 160 -36.66 -0.12 21.79
N LEU A 161 -36.30 -0.74 20.67
CA LEU A 161 -37.27 -1.20 19.67
C LEU A 161 -38.27 -2.20 20.26
N LYS A 162 -37.79 -3.19 21.04
CA LYS A 162 -38.67 -4.15 21.73
C LYS A 162 -39.67 -3.44 22.64
N ARG A 163 -39.21 -2.47 23.45
CA ARG A 163 -40.10 -1.69 24.34
C ARG A 163 -41.15 -0.91 23.57
N ASN A 164 -40.76 -0.26 22.48
CA ASN A 164 -41.69 0.52 21.66
C ASN A 164 -42.72 -0.36 20.94
N ILE A 165 -42.34 -1.57 20.53
CA ILE A 165 -43.28 -2.54 19.95
C ILE A 165 -44.34 -2.95 20.98
N LEU A 166 -43.93 -3.27 22.22
CA LEU A 166 -44.88 -3.63 23.28
C LEU A 166 -45.82 -2.46 23.61
N LEU A 167 -45.27 -1.26 23.79
CA LEU A 167 -46.07 -0.06 24.05
C LEU A 167 -47.09 0.20 22.94
N LYS A 168 -46.68 0.02 21.68
CA LYS A 168 -47.60 0.15 20.53
C LYS A 168 -48.74 -0.87 20.62
N GLN A 169 -48.45 -2.13 20.94
CA GLN A 169 -49.46 -3.19 21.08
C GLN A 169 -50.43 -2.90 22.23
N ASP A 170 -49.93 -2.41 23.36
CA ASP A 170 -50.75 -2.03 24.52
C ASP A 170 -51.71 -0.90 24.16
N LEU A 171 -51.21 0.14 23.47
CA LEU A 171 -52.03 1.26 23.00
C LEU A 171 -53.09 0.80 21.99
N GLU A 172 -52.72 -0.01 20.99
CA GLU A 172 -53.68 -0.57 20.02
C GLU A 172 -54.78 -1.40 20.71
N THR A 173 -54.42 -2.16 21.75
CA THR A 173 -55.36 -2.96 22.54
C THR A 173 -56.30 -2.08 23.34
N LEU A 174 -55.76 -1.08 24.04
CA LEU A 174 -56.53 -0.13 24.84
C LEU A 174 -57.49 0.69 23.96
N THR A 175 -57.02 1.17 22.80
CA THR A 175 -57.88 1.88 21.83
C THR A 175 -59.03 0.99 21.39
N LYS A 176 -58.78 -0.27 21.00
CA LYS A 176 -59.85 -1.21 20.60
C LYS A 176 -60.84 -1.47 21.73
N GLN A 177 -60.36 -1.63 22.96
CA GLN A 177 -61.22 -1.81 24.14
C GLN A 177 -62.10 -0.59 24.39
N ILE A 178 -61.54 0.62 24.32
CA ILE A 178 -62.29 1.86 24.46
C ILE A 178 -63.40 1.93 23.41
N TYR A 179 -63.09 1.70 22.13
CA TYR A 179 -64.09 1.68 21.06
C TYR A 179 -65.17 0.63 21.28
N SER A 180 -64.80 -0.59 21.68
CA SER A 180 -65.76 -1.65 22.01
C SER A 180 -66.70 -1.22 23.15
N HIS A 181 -66.15 -0.70 24.25
CA HIS A 181 -66.95 -0.26 25.39
C HIS A 181 -67.86 0.93 25.05
N MET A 182 -67.36 1.90 24.28
CA MET A 182 -68.18 3.01 23.81
C MET A 182 -69.34 2.52 22.94
N HIS A 183 -69.08 1.58 22.03
CA HIS A 183 -70.10 0.95 21.21
C HIS A 183 -71.14 0.18 22.05
N ASP A 184 -70.70 -0.59 23.06
CA ASP A 184 -71.59 -1.34 23.95
C ASP A 184 -72.48 -0.42 24.81
N ILE A 185 -71.98 0.74 25.24
CA ILE A 185 -72.71 1.69 26.11
C ILE A 185 -73.65 2.59 25.30
N LEU A 186 -73.19 3.14 24.17
CA LEU A 186 -73.89 4.19 23.43
C LEU A 186 -74.61 3.67 22.18
N GLY A 187 -74.28 2.46 21.73
CA GLY A 187 -74.80 1.91 20.48
C GLY A 187 -74.10 2.47 19.23
N ALA A 188 -74.13 1.68 18.15
CA ALA A 188 -73.44 1.96 16.89
C ALA A 188 -73.77 3.34 16.29
N GLU A 189 -75.05 3.73 16.31
CA GLU A 189 -75.52 4.95 15.66
C GLU A 189 -74.93 6.23 16.27
N ILE A 190 -74.73 6.26 17.60
CA ILE A 190 -74.16 7.43 18.29
C ILE A 190 -72.66 7.52 18.01
N ILE A 191 -71.93 6.40 18.03
CA ILE A 191 -70.49 6.37 17.73
C ILE A 191 -70.20 6.83 16.30
N ASP A 192 -71.00 6.37 15.32
CA ASP A 192 -70.88 6.80 13.92
C ASP A 192 -71.04 8.31 13.74
N ILE A 193 -71.88 8.98 14.56
CA ILE A 193 -72.02 10.43 14.53
C ILE A 193 -70.74 11.10 15.06
N PHE A 194 -70.19 10.61 16.17
CA PHE A 194 -68.96 11.15 16.75
C PHE A 194 -67.74 10.97 15.84
N ASP A 195 -67.58 9.81 15.21
CA ASP A 195 -66.47 9.56 14.27
C ASP A 195 -66.54 10.51 13.05
N LYS A 196 -67.74 10.73 12.48
CA LYS A 196 -67.96 11.69 11.38
C LYS A 196 -67.71 13.16 11.75
N MET A 197 -67.81 13.50 13.04
CA MET A 197 -67.44 14.84 13.52
C MET A 197 -65.93 15.01 13.67
N GLN A 198 -65.21 13.95 14.05
CA GLN A 198 -63.75 13.97 14.23
C GLN A 198 -62.99 13.96 12.89
N GLU A 199 -63.48 13.30 11.84
CA GLU A 199 -62.86 13.31 10.50
C GLU A 199 -62.83 14.69 9.81
N LYS A 200 -63.53 15.70 10.35
CA LYS A 200 -63.63 17.05 9.77
C LYS A 200 -62.67 18.08 10.39
N LEU A 201 -61.74 17.65 11.25
CA LEU A 201 -60.65 18.45 11.83
C LEU A 201 -59.30 17.94 11.35
#